data_AF-A0A4Q3JK74-F1
#
_entry.id   AF-A0A4Q3JK74-F1
#
_cell.length_a   1.000
_cell.length_b   1.000
_cell.length_c   1.000
_cell.angle_alpha   90.00
_cell.angle_beta   90.00
_cell.angle_gamma   90.00
#
_symmetry.space_group_name_H-M   'P 1'
#
loop_
_entity.id
_entity.type
_entity.pdbx_description
1 polymer ?
#
loop_
_entity_poly.entity_id
_entity_poly.type
_entity_poly.pdbx_seq_one_letter_code
_entity_poly.pdbx_strand_id
1 'polypeptide(L)'
;GALTREKMVNHAARRNILIVDRSKLSRRLGERWPVPVEVLRFGHAATARALSHLGEPVLRVRDGAPFVTDAGGLIYDLRCGLIEDPAALERAIELTPGVVASGLFVARASLVLVADESGVTPLHPPR
;
A
#
# COMPACT_ATOMS: atom_id res chain seq x y z
N GLY A 1 -2.91 -4.33 8.50
CA GLY A 1 -1.55 -4.84 8.81
C GLY A 1 -1.26 -6.15 8.14
N ALA A 2 -1.95 -6.46 7.03
CA ALA A 2 -1.85 -7.73 6.33
C ALA A 2 -1.33 -7.54 4.89
N LEU A 3 -0.79 -6.36 4.54
CA LEU A 3 -0.52 -5.96 3.15
C LEU A 3 0.36 -6.98 2.41
N THR A 4 1.35 -7.56 3.09
CA THR A 4 2.23 -8.56 2.49
C THR A 4 1.46 -9.83 2.14
N ARG A 5 0.64 -10.33 3.08
CA ARG A 5 -0.21 -11.50 2.85
C ARG A 5 -1.26 -11.24 1.75
N GLU A 6 -1.88 -10.07 1.77
CA GLU A 6 -2.83 -9.63 0.73
C GLU A 6 -2.16 -9.61 -0.64
N LYS A 7 -0.95 -9.05 -0.76
CA LYS A 7 -0.19 -8.97 -2.02
C LYS A 7 0.18 -10.36 -2.56
N MET A 8 0.53 -11.30 -1.69
CA MET A 8 0.74 -12.71 -2.07
C MET A 8 -0.52 -13.36 -2.64
N VAL A 9 -1.66 -13.22 -1.96
CA VAL A 9 -2.95 -13.76 -2.42
C VAL A 9 -3.37 -13.11 -3.75
N ASN A 10 -3.25 -11.78 -3.86
CA ASN A 10 -3.57 -11.04 -5.08
C ASN A 10 -2.70 -11.48 -6.28
N HIS A 11 -1.43 -11.83 -6.02
CA HIS A 11 -0.53 -12.32 -7.06
C HIS A 11 -0.90 -13.73 -7.55
N ALA A 12 -1.32 -14.62 -6.65
CA ALA A 12 -1.72 -15.97 -6.99
C ALA A 12 -3.13 -16.07 -7.62
N ALA A 13 -3.94 -15.03 -7.49
CA ALA A 13 -5.32 -15.02 -7.96
C ALA A 13 -5.42 -14.85 -9.48
N ARG A 14 -6.35 -15.58 -10.11
CA ARG A 14 -6.70 -15.38 -11.53
C ARG A 14 -7.46 -14.08 -11.78
N ARG A 15 -8.19 -13.60 -10.77
CA ARG A 15 -8.97 -12.36 -10.80
C ARG A 15 -8.94 -11.73 -9.42
N ASN A 16 -8.69 -10.42 -9.37
CA ASN A 16 -8.79 -9.63 -8.15
C ASN A 16 -10.03 -8.75 -8.23
N ILE A 17 -10.98 -8.96 -7.33
CA ILE A 17 -12.20 -8.16 -7.22
C ILE A 17 -12.09 -7.31 -5.96
N LEU A 18 -12.04 -5.99 -6.12
CA LEU A 18 -11.97 -5.05 -5.01
C LEU A 18 -13.38 -4.61 -4.66
N ILE A 19 -13.70 -4.58 -3.37
CA ILE A 19 -15.00 -4.11 -2.87
C ILE A 19 -14.71 -2.93 -1.95
N VAL A 20 -15.26 -1.77 -2.29
CA VAL A 20 -15.01 -0.51 -1.58
C VAL A 20 -16.27 0.32 -1.49
N ASP A 21 -16.35 1.18 -0.49
CA ASP A 21 -17.34 2.25 -0.47
C ASP A 21 -16.85 3.46 -1.28
N ARG A 22 -17.78 4.34 -1.69
CA ARG A 22 -17.46 5.52 -2.50
C ARG A 22 -16.41 6.45 -1.88
N SER A 23 -16.26 6.49 -0.55
CA SER A 23 -15.26 7.35 0.12
C SER A 23 -13.81 6.94 -0.18
N LYS A 24 -13.58 5.72 -0.67
CA LYS A 24 -12.25 5.18 -1.02
C LYS A 24 -11.78 5.61 -2.41
N LEU A 25 -12.66 6.16 -3.25
CA LEU A 25 -12.26 6.68 -4.55
C LEU A 25 -11.45 7.98 -4.39
N SER A 26 -10.34 8.07 -5.10
CA SER A 26 -9.52 9.29 -5.21
C SER A 26 -9.21 9.58 -6.68
N ARG A 27 -8.91 10.84 -6.99
CA ARG A 27 -8.52 11.21 -8.36
C ARG A 27 -7.08 10.78 -8.63
N ARG A 28 -6.22 10.91 -7.63
CA ARG A 28 -4.85 10.40 -7.65
C ARG A 28 -4.50 9.70 -6.35
N LEU A 29 -3.55 8.78 -6.43
CA LEU A 29 -2.99 8.14 -5.24
C LEU A 29 -2.12 9.13 -4.46
N GLY A 30 -2.03 8.94 -3.15
CA GLY A 30 -1.27 9.81 -2.25
C GLY A 30 -1.97 11.12 -1.85
N GLU A 31 -3.13 11.44 -2.43
CA GLU A 31 -3.94 12.62 -2.05
C GLU A 31 -4.46 12.56 -0.61
N ARG A 32 -4.86 11.36 -0.16
CA ARG A 32 -5.60 11.17 1.09
C ARG A 32 -4.85 10.32 2.12
N TRP A 33 -4.01 9.41 1.67
CA TRP A 33 -3.39 8.40 2.52
C TRP A 33 -1.92 8.21 2.16
N PRO A 34 -1.02 8.04 3.15
CA PRO A 34 0.35 7.63 2.91
C PRO A 34 0.40 6.20 2.36
N VAL A 35 1.52 5.84 1.74
CA VAL A 35 1.79 4.47 1.30
C VAL A 35 2.36 3.68 2.47
N PRO A 36 1.67 2.65 2.99
CA PRO A 36 2.26 1.80 4.02
C PRO A 36 3.36 0.94 3.38
N VAL A 37 4.55 0.96 3.97
CA VAL A 37 5.70 0.15 3.56
C VAL A 37 6.03 -0.79 4.71
N GLU A 38 5.90 -2.09 4.46
CA GLU A 38 6.32 -3.11 5.41
C GLU A 38 7.82 -3.37 5.28
N VAL A 39 8.52 -3.37 6.40
CA VAL A 39 9.98 -3.57 6.48
C VAL A 39 10.32 -4.65 7.50
N LEU A 40 11.47 -5.28 7.31
CA LEU A 40 12.06 -6.17 8.31
C LEU A 40 12.30 -5.42 9.62
N ARG A 41 12.15 -6.11 10.76
CA ARG A 41 12.47 -5.52 12.08
C ARG A 41 13.95 -5.22 12.20
N PHE A 42 14.81 -6.09 11.68
CA PHE A 42 16.24 -5.87 11.68
C PHE A 42 16.59 -4.69 10.77
N GLY A 43 17.31 -3.70 11.31
CA GLY A 43 17.75 -2.54 10.52
C GLY A 43 16.63 -1.59 10.08
N HIS A 44 15.41 -1.71 10.62
CA HIS A 44 14.23 -0.96 10.15
C HIS A 44 14.45 0.56 10.09
N ALA A 45 15.17 1.14 11.06
CA ALA A 45 15.48 2.56 11.08
C ALA A 45 16.44 2.99 9.94
N ALA A 46 17.35 2.11 9.53
CA ALA A 46 18.24 2.36 8.39
C ALA A 46 17.48 2.24 7.07
N THR A 47 16.62 1.22 6.92
CA THR A 47 15.71 1.09 5.77
C THR A 47 14.79 2.31 5.64
N ALA A 48 14.23 2.79 6.74
CA ALA A 48 13.41 4.00 6.75
C ALA A 48 14.19 5.24 6.28
N ARG A 49 15.43 5.45 6.78
CA ARG A 49 16.29 6.52 6.27
C ARG A 49 16.56 6.38 4.77
N ALA A 50 16.79 5.16 4.28
CA ALA A 50 16.98 4.95 2.84
C ALA A 50 15.73 5.32 2.04
N LEU A 51 14.52 5.07 2.55
CA LEU A 51 13.26 5.45 1.90
C LEU A 51 12.97 6.96 1.90
N SER A 52 13.71 7.76 2.68
CA SER A 52 13.43 9.20 2.83
C SER A 52 13.53 10.02 1.54
N HIS A 53 14.26 9.53 0.53
CA HIS A 53 14.33 10.17 -0.78
C HIS A 53 13.04 10.02 -1.61
N LEU A 54 12.13 9.11 -1.21
CA LEU A 54 10.85 8.84 -1.87
C LEU A 54 9.66 9.48 -1.13
N GLY A 55 9.88 10.05 0.05
CA GLY A 55 8.86 10.65 0.90
C GLY A 55 9.25 10.63 2.38
N GLU A 56 8.42 11.20 3.25
CA GLU A 56 8.65 11.19 4.70
C GLU A 56 8.17 9.85 5.31
N PRO A 57 9.05 8.99 5.84
CA PRO A 57 8.67 7.72 6.44
C PRO A 57 8.31 7.91 7.91
N VAL A 58 7.06 7.62 8.29
CA VAL A 58 6.59 7.71 9.69
C VAL A 58 6.37 6.32 10.25
N LEU A 59 7.08 5.94 11.32
CA LEU A 59 6.88 4.64 11.95
C LEU A 59 5.45 4.54 12.47
N ARG A 60 4.73 3.50 12.06
CA ARG A 60 3.38 3.24 12.54
C ARG A 60 3.44 2.74 13.97
N VAL A 61 2.80 3.48 14.88
CA VAL A 61 2.66 3.14 16.30
C VAL A 61 1.19 2.85 16.61
N ARG A 62 0.94 1.82 17.41
CA ARG A 62 -0.38 1.53 18.01
C ARG A 62 -0.18 1.22 19.48
N ASP A 63 -1.04 1.77 20.32
CA ASP A 63 -1.01 1.55 21.78
C ASP A 63 0.36 1.84 22.41
N GLY A 64 1.05 2.87 21.90
CA GLY A 64 2.38 3.30 22.38
C GLY A 64 3.56 2.46 21.88
N ALA A 65 3.35 1.42 21.08
CA ALA A 65 4.41 0.55 20.55
C ALA A 65 4.44 0.49 19.01
N PRO A 66 5.60 0.21 18.39
CA PRO A 66 5.66 -0.05 16.95
C PRO A 66 4.68 -1.15 16.54
N PHE A 67 3.86 -0.86 15.54
CA PHE A 67 2.88 -1.82 15.03
C PHE A 67 3.57 -2.97 14.31
N VAL A 68 3.29 -4.19 14.76
CA VAL A 68 3.76 -5.42 14.14
C VAL A 68 2.67 -5.98 13.21
N THR A 69 3.06 -6.31 11.99
CA THR A 69 2.17 -6.91 10.98
C THR A 69 1.95 -8.39 11.24
N ASP A 70 0.95 -8.97 10.57
CA ASP A 70 0.74 -10.42 10.61
C ASP A 70 1.90 -11.20 9.96
N ALA A 71 2.66 -10.57 9.06
CA ALA A 71 3.87 -11.15 8.47
C ALA A 71 5.13 -10.90 9.32
N GLY A 72 4.99 -10.25 10.48
CA GLY A 72 6.06 -10.07 11.45
C GLY A 72 6.94 -8.84 11.22
N GLY A 73 6.71 -8.06 10.16
CA GLY A 73 7.39 -6.81 9.88
C GLY A 73 6.90 -5.61 10.73
N LEU A 74 7.51 -4.45 10.48
CA LEU A 74 7.04 -3.14 10.94
C LEU A 74 6.49 -2.36 9.75
N ILE A 75 5.62 -1.38 10.00
CA ILE A 75 5.14 -0.48 8.95
C ILE A 75 5.71 0.93 9.14
N TYR A 76 6.25 1.47 8.05
CA TYR A 76 6.44 2.91 7.88
C TYR A 76 5.36 3.44 6.92
N ASP A 77 4.60 4.42 7.38
CA ASP A 77 3.68 5.18 6.54
C ASP A 77 4.45 6.24 5.79
N LEU A 78 4.73 5.97 4.51
CA LEU A 78 5.51 6.83 3.63
C LEU A 78 4.61 7.93 3.04
N ARG A 79 4.83 9.17 3.46
CA ARG A 79 4.16 10.34 2.92
C ARG A 79 4.94 10.86 1.70
N CYS A 80 4.56 10.36 0.54
CA CYS A 80 5.13 10.74 -0.75
C CYS A 80 4.40 11.90 -1.45
N GLY A 81 3.30 12.41 -0.88
CA GLY A 81 2.44 13.39 -1.54
C GLY A 81 1.70 12.80 -2.73
N LEU A 82 1.39 13.62 -3.73
CA LEU A 82 0.73 13.18 -4.96
C LEU A 82 1.64 12.24 -5.75
N ILE A 83 1.11 11.07 -6.12
CA ILE A 83 1.88 10.05 -6.83
C ILE A 83 1.61 10.16 -8.32
N GLU A 84 2.62 10.60 -9.08
CA GLU A 84 2.52 10.75 -10.55
C GLU A 84 2.60 9.41 -11.28
N ASP A 85 3.60 8.58 -10.93
CA ASP A 85 3.76 7.22 -11.45
C ASP A 85 3.76 6.21 -10.29
N PRO A 86 2.60 5.62 -9.97
CA PRO A 86 2.49 4.61 -8.92
C PRO A 86 3.35 3.37 -9.18
N ALA A 87 3.54 2.98 -10.44
CA ALA A 87 4.31 1.80 -10.78
C ALA A 87 5.80 2.04 -10.54
N ALA A 88 6.31 3.22 -10.92
CA ALA A 88 7.69 3.61 -10.65
C ALA A 88 7.95 3.74 -9.14
N LEU A 89 7.04 4.35 -8.39
CA LEU A 89 7.16 4.46 -6.95
C LEU A 89 7.16 3.09 -6.26
N GLU A 90 6.25 2.18 -6.65
CA GLU A 90 6.21 0.81 -6.13
C GLU A 90 7.55 0.10 -6.34
N ARG A 91 8.10 0.16 -7.56
CA ARG A 91 9.40 -0.43 -7.88
C ARG A 91 10.54 0.18 -7.05
N ALA A 92 10.59 1.50 -6.92
CA ALA A 92 11.63 2.18 -6.16
C ALA A 92 11.60 1.81 -4.67
N ILE A 93 10.39 1.70 -4.09
CA ILE A 93 10.21 1.22 -2.71
C ILE A 93 10.70 -0.22 -2.58
N GLU A 94 10.23 -1.12 -3.44
CA GLU A 94 10.52 -2.56 -3.35
C GLU A 94 11.99 -2.92 -3.65
N LEU A 95 12.74 -2.04 -4.33
CA LEU A 95 14.19 -2.18 -4.52
C LEU A 95 15.02 -1.80 -3.28
N THR A 96 14.43 -1.17 -2.27
CA THR A 96 15.17 -0.73 -1.08
C THR A 96 15.45 -1.91 -0.13
N PRO A 97 16.71 -2.18 0.25
CA PRO A 97 17.04 -3.27 1.16
C PRO A 97 16.31 -3.17 2.51
N GLY A 98 15.76 -4.30 2.94
CA GLY A 98 14.97 -4.42 4.17
C GLY A 98 13.47 -4.12 3.99
N VAL A 99 13.04 -3.64 2.81
CA VAL A 99 11.62 -3.62 2.45
C VAL A 99 11.12 -5.03 2.19
N VAL A 100 9.95 -5.36 2.73
CA VAL A 100 9.25 -6.63 2.50
C VAL A 100 8.21 -6.44 1.39
N ALA A 101 7.38 -5.40 1.49
CA ALA A 101 6.37 -5.06 0.49
C ALA A 101 5.86 -3.63 0.68
N SER A 102 5.37 -3.02 -0.39
CA SER A 102 4.62 -1.76 -0.34
C SER A 102 3.10 -1.99 -0.38
N GLY A 103 2.32 -1.04 0.12
CA GLY A 103 0.86 -1.03 0.04
C GLY A 103 0.30 -0.53 -1.29
N LEU A 104 1.14 -0.38 -2.32
CA LEU A 104 0.67 -0.13 -3.68
C LEU A 104 0.25 -1.46 -4.31
N PHE A 105 -0.84 -1.45 -5.07
CA PHE A 105 -1.40 -2.63 -5.77
C PHE A 105 -1.63 -2.28 -7.24
N VAL A 106 -0.57 -1.81 -7.90
CA VAL A 106 -0.67 -1.23 -9.26
C VAL A 106 -0.98 -2.32 -10.28
N ALA A 107 -1.94 -2.04 -11.17
CA ALA A 107 -2.36 -2.94 -12.26
C ALA A 107 -2.80 -4.35 -11.82
N ARG A 108 -3.33 -4.50 -10.58
CA ARG A 108 -3.78 -5.81 -10.06
C ARG A 108 -5.29 -6.03 -10.13
N ALA A 109 -6.09 -4.98 -10.11
CA ALA A 109 -7.55 -5.06 -10.05
C ALA A 109 -8.16 -5.55 -11.38
N SER A 110 -9.04 -6.54 -11.33
CA SER A 110 -9.82 -7.02 -12.48
C SER A 110 -11.23 -6.40 -12.53
N LEU A 111 -11.79 -6.08 -11.36
CA LEU A 111 -13.11 -5.48 -11.17
C LEU A 111 -13.09 -4.72 -9.84
N VAL A 112 -13.71 -3.54 -9.81
CA VAL A 112 -13.95 -2.80 -8.56
C VAL A 112 -15.46 -2.64 -8.38
N LEU A 113 -15.99 -3.14 -7.29
CA LEU A 113 -17.39 -2.96 -6.89
C LEU A 113 -17.45 -1.80 -5.89
N VAL A 114 -18.10 -0.71 -6.29
CA VAL A 114 -18.24 0.50 -5.47
C VAL A 114 -19.64 0.55 -4.88
N ALA A 115 -19.75 0.50 -3.56
CA ALA A 115 -21.00 0.63 -2.83
C ALA A 115 -21.24 2.07 -2.35
N ASP A 116 -22.47 2.54 -2.50
CA ASP A 116 -22.99 3.76 -1.88
C ASP A 116 -24.48 3.62 -1.54
N GLU A 117 -25.12 4.70 -1.09
CA GLU A 117 -26.54 4.71 -0.69
C GLU A 117 -27.50 4.34 -1.84
N SER A 118 -27.06 4.47 -3.10
CA SER A 118 -27.86 4.12 -4.28
C SER A 118 -27.69 2.67 -4.73
N GLY A 119 -26.74 1.93 -4.14
CA GLY A 119 -26.47 0.52 -4.45
C GLY A 119 -25.02 0.26 -4.80
N VAL A 120 -24.79 -0.75 -5.67
CA VAL A 120 -23.45 -1.21 -6.06
C VAL A 120 -23.20 -0.95 -7.53
N THR A 121 -22.15 -0.19 -7.85
CA THR A 121 -21.71 0.11 -9.21
C THR A 121 -20.41 -0.62 -9.55
N PRO A 122 -20.35 -1.40 -10.65
CA PRO A 122 -19.12 -2.04 -11.11
C PRO A 122 -18.25 -1.09 -11.96
N LEU A 123 -16.95 -1.04 -11.66
CA LEU A 123 -15.93 -0.35 -12.45
C LEU A 123 -14.92 -1.38 -13.00
N HIS A 124 -14.66 -1.31 -14.31
CA HIS A 124 -13.70 -2.19 -14.99
C HIS A 124 -12.42 -1.41 -15.28
N PRO A 125 -11.29 -1.75 -14.65
CA PRO A 125 -10.02 -1.12 -14.95
C PRO A 125 -9.64 -1.32 -16.42
N PRO A 126 -8.94 -0.34 -17.04
CA PRO A 126 -8.36 -0.54 -18.36
C PRO A 126 -7.41 -1.75 -18.32
N ARG A 127 -7.40 -2.52 -19.42
CA ARG A 127 -6.54 -3.70 -19.58
C ARG A 127 -5.08 -3.32 -19.74
#